data_AF-A0A2A5RVL9-F1
#
_entry.id   AF-A0A2A5RVL9-F1
#
_cell.length_a   1.000
_cell.length_b   1.000
_cell.length_c   1.000
_cell.angle_alpha   90.00
_cell.angle_beta   90.00
_cell.angle_gamma   90.00
#
_symmetry.space_group_name_H-M   'P 1'
#
loop_
_entity.id
_entity.type
_entity.pdbx_description
1 polymer ?
#
loop_
_entity_poly.entity_id
_entity_poly.type
_entity_poly.pdbx_seq_one_letter_code
_entity_poly.pdbx_strand_id
1 'polypeptide(L)'
;MSTSLFAQKMQKEAEARGLDFDVKAYGLAEVDTEGPQADVIMIGPQARYMLNEVAGKFPNTPVKDIPMQMYGLMQGDKGLDMAIELLG
;
A
#
# COMPACT_ATOMS: atom_id res chain seq x y z
N MET A 1 10.99 -6.65 6.41
CA MET A 1 10.23 -7.31 7.50
C MET A 1 8.98 -6.53 7.88
N SER A 2 9.07 -5.23 8.23
CA SER A 2 7.91 -4.45 8.66
C SER A 2 6.83 -4.25 7.58
N THR A 3 7.21 -4.12 6.30
CA THR A 3 6.24 -3.90 5.20
C THR A 3 5.35 -5.12 4.98
N SER A 4 5.96 -6.31 4.98
CA SER A 4 5.24 -7.57 4.83
C SER A 4 4.28 -7.83 6.00
N LEU A 5 4.65 -7.44 7.23
CA LEU A 5 3.76 -7.55 8.39
C LEU A 5 2.55 -6.61 8.27
N PHE A 6 2.77 -5.37 7.84
CA PHE A 6 1.68 -4.41 7.62
C PHE A 6 0.71 -4.90 6.53
N ALA A 7 1.23 -5.37 5.39
CA ALA A 7 0.42 -5.96 4.31
C ALA A 7 -0.37 -7.19 4.79
N GLN A 8 0.24 -8.08 5.58
CA GLN A 8 -0.48 -9.23 6.16
C GLN A 8 -1.63 -8.79 7.10
N LYS A 9 -1.45 -7.70 7.85
CA LYS A 9 -2.51 -7.17 8.73
C LYS A 9 -3.67 -6.59 7.91
N MET A 10 -3.36 -5.86 6.84
CA MET A 10 -4.36 -5.38 5.89
C MET A 10 -5.11 -6.52 5.22
N GLN A 11 -4.40 -7.55 4.74
CA GLN A 11 -5.01 -8.73 4.10
C GLN A 11 -6.00 -9.42 5.05
N LYS A 12 -5.59 -9.64 6.30
CA LYS A 12 -6.46 -10.23 7.33
C LYS A 12 -7.69 -9.40 7.61
N GLU A 13 -7.56 -8.06 7.60
CA GLU A 13 -8.72 -7.19 7.76
C GLU A 13 -9.66 -7.30 6.56
N ALA A 14 -9.13 -7.32 5.33
CA ALA A 14 -9.94 -7.48 4.13
C ALA A 14 -10.73 -8.79 4.16
N GLU A 15 -10.07 -9.90 4.51
CA GLU A 15 -10.70 -11.20 4.72
C GLU A 15 -11.78 -11.14 5.82
N ALA A 16 -11.49 -10.50 6.96
CA ALA A 16 -12.45 -10.36 8.06
C ALA A 16 -13.68 -9.53 7.66
N ARG A 17 -13.52 -8.58 6.75
CA ARG A 17 -14.61 -7.75 6.19
C ARG A 17 -15.29 -8.40 4.98
N GLY A 18 -14.81 -9.54 4.50
CA GLY A 18 -15.32 -10.20 3.29
C GLY A 18 -15.09 -9.39 2.02
N LEU A 19 -14.03 -8.57 1.98
CA LEU A 19 -13.65 -7.76 0.82
C LEU A 19 -12.69 -8.53 -0.08
N ASP A 20 -12.88 -8.42 -1.39
CA ASP A 20 -12.01 -9.04 -2.39
C ASP A 20 -10.80 -8.13 -2.67
N PHE A 21 -9.85 -8.12 -1.73
CA PHE A 21 -8.58 -7.41 -1.84
C PHE A 21 -7.42 -8.40 -1.77
N ASP A 22 -6.42 -8.17 -2.63
CA ASP A 22 -5.12 -8.86 -2.60
C ASP A 22 -4.03 -7.85 -2.22
N VAL A 23 -3.56 -7.92 -0.99
CA VAL A 23 -2.57 -6.99 -0.43
C VAL A 23 -1.20 -7.64 -0.37
N LYS A 24 -0.27 -7.10 -1.17
CA LYS A 24 1.11 -7.57 -1.27
C LYS A 24 2.11 -6.49 -0.90
N ALA A 25 3.30 -6.92 -0.47
CA ALA A 25 4.41 -6.04 -0.11
C ALA A 25 5.65 -6.43 -0.90
N TYR A 26 6.21 -5.45 -1.61
CA TYR A 26 7.37 -5.62 -2.47
C TYR A 26 8.49 -4.65 -2.09
N GLY A 27 9.70 -4.96 -2.55
CA GLY A 27 10.83 -4.02 -2.52
C GLY A 27 10.67 -2.92 -3.56
N LEU A 28 11.36 -1.80 -3.37
CA LEU A 28 11.34 -0.69 -4.34
C LEU A 28 11.83 -1.09 -5.74
N ALA A 29 12.73 -2.08 -5.82
CA ALA A 29 13.24 -2.58 -7.10
C ALA A 29 12.17 -3.29 -7.95
N GLU A 30 11.07 -3.73 -7.34
CA GLU A 30 9.98 -4.46 -7.99
C GLU A 30 8.84 -3.54 -8.40
N VAL A 31 8.94 -2.23 -8.13
CA VAL A 31 7.85 -1.28 -8.43
C VAL A 31 7.54 -1.22 -9.93
N ASP A 32 8.55 -1.37 -10.79
CA ASP A 32 8.39 -1.30 -12.24
C ASP A 32 7.71 -2.57 -12.81
N THR A 33 7.78 -3.71 -12.10
CA THR A 33 7.17 -4.98 -12.53
C THR A 33 5.79 -5.22 -11.92
N GLU A 34 5.61 -4.86 -10.64
CA GLU A 34 4.39 -5.12 -9.88
C GLU A 34 3.43 -3.92 -9.90
N GLY A 35 3.96 -2.69 -9.95
CA GLY A 35 3.17 -1.46 -9.99
C GLY A 35 2.12 -1.41 -11.10
N PRO A 36 2.40 -1.86 -12.35
CA PRO A 36 1.40 -1.90 -13.42
C PRO A 36 0.18 -2.79 -13.13
N GLN A 37 0.29 -3.74 -12.19
CA GLN A 37 -0.78 -4.68 -11.84
C GLN A 37 -1.60 -4.21 -10.63
N ALA A 38 -1.19 -3.12 -9.97
CA ALA A 38 -1.81 -2.64 -8.76
C ALA A 38 -2.92 -1.63 -9.04
N ASP A 39 -4.06 -1.78 -8.38
CA ASP A 39 -5.12 -0.77 -8.39
C ASP A 39 -4.80 0.42 -7.47
N VAL A 40 -3.99 0.20 -6.43
CA VAL A 40 -3.46 1.25 -5.54
C VAL A 40 -2.02 0.92 -5.16
N ILE A 41 -1.15 1.92 -5.15
CA ILE A 41 0.23 1.79 -4.68
C ILE A 41 0.40 2.59 -3.39
N MET A 42 0.79 1.92 -2.32
CA MET A 42 1.09 2.57 -1.05
C MET A 42 2.58 2.47 -0.71
N ILE A 43 3.19 3.61 -0.44
CA ILE A 43 4.63 3.71 -0.17
C ILE A 43 4.87 3.79 1.33
N GLY A 44 5.70 2.88 1.84
CA GLY A 44 6.10 2.91 3.25
C GLY A 44 6.81 4.22 3.63
N PRO A 45 6.70 4.67 4.90
CA PRO A 45 7.20 5.98 5.33
C PRO A 45 8.70 6.18 5.09
N GLN A 46 9.48 5.09 5.11
CA GLN A 46 10.93 5.12 4.84
C GLN A 46 11.26 5.45 3.38
N ALA A 47 10.35 5.20 2.44
CA ALA A 47 10.52 5.41 1.01
C ALA A 47 9.71 6.60 0.48
N ARG A 48 9.19 7.46 1.36
CA ARG A 48 8.35 8.61 0.98
C ARG A 48 8.97 9.52 -0.09
N TYR A 49 10.31 9.62 -0.13
CA TYR A 49 11.01 10.40 -1.14
C TYR A 49 10.75 9.92 -2.59
N MET A 50 10.36 8.65 -2.78
CA MET A 50 10.01 8.07 -4.07
C MET A 50 8.58 8.38 -4.53
N LEU A 51 7.75 9.01 -3.69
CA LEU A 51 6.33 9.21 -3.98
C LEU A 51 6.08 9.93 -5.31
N ASN A 52 6.78 11.03 -5.55
CA ASN A 52 6.64 11.79 -6.80
C ASN A 52 7.12 11.00 -8.02
N GLU A 53 8.19 10.21 -7.87
CA GLU A 53 8.72 9.39 -8.95
C GLU A 53 7.73 8.28 -9.33
N VAL A 54 7.23 7.53 -8.36
CA VAL A 54 6.29 6.43 -8.57
C VAL A 54 4.95 6.97 -9.11
N ALA A 55 4.43 8.07 -8.55
CA ALA A 55 3.23 8.72 -9.08
C ALA A 55 3.41 9.19 -10.54
N GLY A 56 4.62 9.66 -10.90
CA GLY A 56 4.95 10.00 -12.29
C GLY A 56 5.00 8.79 -13.23
N LYS A 57 5.42 7.62 -12.73
CA LYS A 57 5.46 6.36 -13.49
C LYS A 57 4.06 5.76 -13.70
N PHE A 58 3.16 5.92 -12.73
CA PHE A 58 1.81 5.33 -12.74
C PHE A 58 0.73 6.41 -12.65
N PRO A 59 0.53 7.24 -13.68
CA PRO A 59 -0.39 8.39 -13.61
C PRO A 59 -1.87 8.01 -13.46
N ASN A 60 -2.22 6.76 -13.78
CA ASN A 60 -3.59 6.24 -13.67
C ASN A 60 -3.83 5.44 -12.39
N THR A 61 -2.79 5.22 -11.57
CA THR A 61 -2.87 4.44 -10.34
C THR A 61 -2.69 5.39 -9.16
N PRO A 62 -3.62 5.45 -8.20
CA PRO A 62 -3.44 6.22 -6.98
C PRO A 62 -2.18 5.79 -6.23
N VAL A 63 -1.28 6.75 -5.98
CA VAL A 63 -0.05 6.53 -5.21
C VAL A 63 -0.06 7.41 -3.97
N LYS A 64 0.12 6.82 -2.78
CA LYS A 64 0.14 7.58 -1.52
C LYS A 64 1.10 7.01 -0.49
N ASP A 65 1.69 7.87 0.35
CA ASP A 65 2.56 7.43 1.44
C ASP A 65 1.76 7.03 2.68
N ILE A 66 2.18 5.93 3.32
CA ILE A 66 1.58 5.44 4.55
C ILE A 66 2.08 6.31 5.71
N PRO A 67 1.18 6.89 6.53
CA PRO A 67 1.58 7.66 7.70
C PRO A 67 2.45 6.86 8.66
N MET A 68 3.56 7.45 9.13
CA MET A 68 4.51 6.76 10.01
C MET A 68 3.86 6.21 11.29
N GLN A 69 2.89 6.93 11.86
CA GLN A 69 2.16 6.47 13.04
C GLN A 69 1.34 5.20 12.75
N MET A 70 0.62 5.16 11.62
CA MET A 70 -0.17 4.00 11.18
C MET A 70 0.73 2.79 10.96
N TYR A 71 1.85 2.99 10.26
CA TYR A 71 2.82 1.96 9.98
C TYR A 71 3.53 1.46 11.26
N GLY A 72 3.91 2.38 12.15
CA GLY A 72 4.58 2.04 13.41
C GLY A 72 3.68 1.29 14.40
N LEU A 73 2.39 1.61 14.42
CA LEU A 73 1.38 0.93 15.23
C LEU A 73 0.79 -0.32 14.55
N MET A 74 1.21 -0.63 13.33
CA MET A 74 0.71 -1.77 12.53
C MET A 74 -0.81 -1.78 12.36
N GLN A 75 -1.40 -0.59 12.15
CA GLN A 75 -2.83 -0.37 11.94
C GLN A 75 -3.24 -0.78 10.51
N GLY A 76 -3.25 -2.09 10.25
CA GLY A 76 -3.64 -2.64 8.94
C GLY A 76 -5.11 -2.40 8.58
N ASP A 77 -5.97 -2.26 9.58
CA ASP A 77 -7.35 -1.81 9.42
C ASP A 77 -7.44 -0.45 8.73
N LYS A 78 -6.70 0.53 9.26
CA LYS A 78 -6.66 1.87 8.68
C LYS A 78 -5.89 1.93 7.36
N GLY A 79 -4.90 1.05 7.20
CA GLY A 79 -4.20 0.88 5.92
C GLY A 79 -5.14 0.42 4.82
N LEU A 80 -6.05 -0.51 5.14
CA LEU A 80 -7.10 -0.96 4.22
C LEU A 80 -8.12 0.14 3.94
N ASP A 81 -8.60 0.85 4.97
CA ASP A 81 -9.52 1.98 4.80
C ASP A 81 -8.94 3.03 3.84
N MET A 82 -7.65 3.36 4.03
CA MET A 82 -6.93 4.28 3.17
C MET A 82 -6.83 3.79 1.72
N ALA A 83 -6.63 2.49 1.49
CA ALA A 83 -6.60 1.92 0.15
C ALA A 83 -7.98 1.99 -0.52
N ILE A 84 -9.05 1.70 0.23
CA ILE A 84 -10.44 1.80 -0.24
C ILE A 84 -10.78 3.26 -0.61
N GLU A 85 -10.44 4.22 0.25
CA GLU A 85 -10.66 5.66 -0.02
C GLU A 85 -9.94 6.14 -1.29
N LEU A 86 -8.81 5.52 -1.65
CA LEU A 86 -8.06 5.85 -2.85
C LEU A 86 -8.69 5.29 -4.13
N LEU A 87 -9.46 4.20 -4.03
CA LEU A 87 -10.15 3.59 -5.17
C LEU A 87 -11.44 4.32 -5.54
N GLY A 88 -12.09 4.99 -4.58
CA GLY A 88 -13.32 5.77 -4.77
C GLY A 88 -14.57 5.03 -4.35
#